data_AF-A7E7E2-F1
#
_entry.id   AF-A7E7E2-F1
#
_cell.length_a   1.000
_cell.length_b   1.000
_cell.length_c   1.000
_cell.angle_alpha   90.00
_cell.angle_beta   90.00
_cell.angle_gamma   90.00
#
_symmetry.space_group_name_H-M   'P 1'
#
loop_
_entity.id
_entity.type
_entity.pdbx_description
1 polymer ?
#
loop_
_entity_poly.entity_id
_entity_poly.type
_entity_poly.pdbx_seq_one_letter_code
_entity_poly.pdbx_strand_id
1 'polypeptide(L)'
;MASYASIDVQVNGNDSHSSEDSVQNASATQPLPFRGGHFLDGSIAGFDAPFFSISAQEARDMDHLQRGLLETTYRALENAGLSLEMVVLEI
;
A
#
# COMPACT_ATOMS: atom_id res chain seq x y z
N MET A 1 -16.96 17.30 -0.81
CA MET A 1 -16.08 18.43 -1.21
C MET A 1 -14.99 18.55 -0.16
N ALA A 2 -13.78 18.04 -0.44
CA ALA A 2 -12.64 18.19 0.47
C ALA A 2 -12.17 19.65 0.43
N SER A 3 -12.19 20.31 1.58
CA SER A 3 -11.75 21.69 1.75
C SER A 3 -10.22 21.71 1.79
N TYR A 4 -9.59 22.23 0.73
CA TYR A 4 -8.17 22.53 0.71
C TYR A 4 -7.96 23.82 1.50
N ALA A 5 -7.34 23.74 2.67
CA ALA A 5 -6.95 24.91 3.44
C ALA A 5 -5.72 25.56 2.79
N SER A 6 -5.89 26.78 2.26
CA SER A 6 -4.79 27.62 1.79
C SER A 6 -3.84 27.93 2.95
N ILE A 7 -2.53 27.79 2.71
CA ILE A 7 -1.50 28.16 3.68
C ILE A 7 -1.08 29.60 3.37
N ASP A 8 -1.53 30.54 4.20
CA ASP A 8 -1.03 31.91 4.18
C ASP A 8 0.32 31.99 4.90
N VAL A 9 1.33 32.53 4.21
CA VAL A 9 2.67 32.78 4.76
C VAL A 9 2.68 34.17 5.38
N GLN A 10 2.59 34.23 6.72
CA GLN A 10 2.80 35.46 7.47
C GLN A 10 4.31 35.72 7.60
N VAL A 11 4.83 36.72 6.88
CA VAL A 11 6.20 37.23 7.07
C VAL A 11 6.17 38.25 8.21
N ASN A 12 6.67 37.87 9.38
CA ASN A 12 6.79 38.78 10.52
C ASN A 12 8.15 39.49 10.43
N GLY A 13 8.14 40.74 9.97
CA GLY A 13 9.32 41.61 10.06
C GLY A 13 9.43 42.17 11.47
N ASN A 14 10.59 41.97 12.12
CA ASN A 14 11.19 42.89 13.08
C ASN A 14 12.63 42.46 13.46
N ASP A 15 13.58 43.33 13.12
CA ASP A 15 14.79 43.76 13.84
C ASP A 15 15.88 42.79 14.32
N SER A 16 17.00 42.82 13.57
CA SER A 16 18.40 43.02 13.97
C SER A 16 18.89 42.62 15.38
N HIS A 17 19.51 41.44 15.52
CA HIS A 17 20.78 41.27 16.25
C HIS A 17 21.49 39.95 15.90
N SER A 18 22.81 40.01 15.97
CA SER A 18 23.89 39.08 15.61
C SER A 18 23.80 37.61 16.08
N SER A 19 24.25 36.73 15.16
CA SER A 19 25.04 35.51 15.36
C SER A 19 24.49 34.43 16.30
N GLU A 20 23.97 33.35 15.72
CA GLU A 20 24.40 31.93 15.90
C GLU A 20 23.32 30.99 15.33
N ASP A 21 23.78 29.92 14.66
CA ASP A 21 23.03 28.77 14.13
C ASP A 21 22.01 28.96 12.99
N SER A 22 22.51 29.22 11.78
CA SER A 22 21.79 28.94 10.53
C SER A 22 21.99 27.49 10.07
N VAL A 23 21.45 26.53 10.83
CA VAL A 23 21.09 25.22 10.26
C VAL A 23 19.65 25.32 9.74
N GLN A 24 19.45 26.04 8.64
CA GLN A 24 18.23 25.90 7.83
C GLN A 24 18.30 24.58 7.07
N ASN A 25 18.07 23.47 7.78
CA ASN A 25 17.78 22.20 7.13
C ASN A 25 16.41 22.30 6.45
N ALA A 26 16.46 22.19 5.13
CA ALA A 26 15.36 22.13 4.21
C ALA A 26 14.27 21.13 4.63
N SER A 27 13.03 21.51 4.35
CA SER A 27 11.89 20.61 4.20
C SER A 27 11.70 19.66 5.38
N ALA A 28 11.26 20.20 6.52
CA ALA A 28 10.52 19.40 7.48
C ALA A 28 9.26 18.90 6.74
N THR A 29 9.38 17.71 6.12
CA THR A 29 8.26 17.00 5.52
C THR A 29 7.29 16.76 6.65
N GLN A 30 6.31 17.66 6.79
CA GLN A 30 5.32 17.53 7.84
C GLN A 30 4.62 16.19 7.61
N PRO A 31 4.62 15.27 8.60
CA PRO A 31 3.95 14.00 8.45
C PRO A 31 2.49 14.26 8.09
N LEU A 32 2.02 13.64 7.01
CA LEU A 32 0.61 13.72 6.65
C LEU A 32 -0.23 13.12 7.80
N PRO A 33 -1.29 13.80 8.28
CA PRO A 33 -2.08 13.29 9.39
C PRO A 33 -2.87 12.05 8.95
N PHE A 34 -2.42 10.87 9.36
CA PHE A 34 -3.19 9.62 9.25
C PHE A 34 -3.91 9.33 10.57
N ARG A 35 -5.20 9.01 10.52
CA ARG A 35 -6.01 8.71 11.72
C ARG A 35 -5.89 7.25 12.18
N GLY A 36 -5.21 6.42 11.41
CA GLY A 36 -5.07 4.97 11.64
C GLY A 36 -5.35 4.17 10.37
N GLY A 37 -5.12 2.87 10.43
CA GLY A 37 -5.40 1.91 9.37
C GLY A 37 -5.88 0.57 9.94
N HIS A 38 -6.59 -0.20 9.13
CA HIS A 38 -7.00 -1.56 9.45
C HIS A 38 -6.14 -2.52 8.65
N PHE A 39 -5.56 -3.51 9.33
CA PHE A 39 -4.65 -4.48 8.74
C PHE A 39 -5.26 -5.87 8.92
N LEU A 40 -4.98 -6.74 7.96
CA LEU A 40 -5.38 -8.13 8.06
C LEU A 40 -4.49 -8.84 9.10
N ASP A 41 -5.11 -9.68 9.92
CA ASP A 41 -4.37 -10.59 10.79
C ASP A 41 -3.83 -11.75 9.96
N GLY A 42 -2.51 -11.78 9.75
CA GLY A 42 -1.84 -12.87 9.04
C GLY A 42 -0.66 -12.44 8.15
N SER A 43 0.06 -13.43 7.65
CA SER A 43 1.16 -13.20 6.69
C SER A 43 0.60 -12.99 5.29
N ILE A 44 0.66 -11.77 4.77
CA ILE A 44 0.39 -11.44 3.36
C ILE A 44 1.48 -12.01 2.43
N ALA A 45 2.60 -12.49 3.00
CA ALA A 45 3.69 -13.09 2.21
C ALA A 45 3.44 -14.57 1.85
N GLY A 46 2.44 -15.23 2.46
CA GLY A 46 2.09 -16.60 2.13
C GLY A 46 1.48 -16.69 0.73
N PHE A 47 1.96 -17.64 -0.08
CA PHE A 47 1.40 -17.95 -1.38
C PHE A 47 1.73 -19.40 -1.78
N ASP A 48 0.72 -20.19 -2.14
CA ASP A 48 0.89 -21.57 -2.62
C ASP A 48 1.24 -21.60 -4.12
N ALA A 49 2.50 -21.26 -4.45
CA ALA A 49 2.95 -21.18 -5.85
C ALA A 49 2.80 -22.49 -6.65
N PRO A 50 3.13 -23.69 -6.10
CA PRO A 50 2.93 -24.96 -6.80
C PRO A 50 1.47 -25.21 -7.20
N PHE A 51 0.50 -24.83 -6.35
CA PHE A 51 -0.91 -24.96 -6.65
C PHE A 51 -1.32 -24.19 -7.93
N PHE A 52 -0.77 -22.98 -8.11
CA PHE A 52 -1.03 -22.14 -9.29
C PHE A 52 -0.10 -22.43 -10.49
N SER A 53 0.73 -23.47 -10.42
CA SER A 53 1.75 -23.77 -11.45
C SER A 53 2.75 -22.62 -11.67
N ILE A 54 3.09 -21.88 -10.61
CA ILE A 54 4.03 -20.76 -10.64
C ILE A 54 5.34 -21.19 -9.96
N SER A 55 6.48 -20.83 -10.53
CA SER A 55 7.78 -21.15 -9.90
C SER A 55 8.05 -20.30 -8.65
N ALA A 56 8.88 -20.80 -7.74
CA ALA A 56 9.24 -20.06 -6.53
C ALA A 56 10.03 -18.76 -6.81
N GLN A 57 10.64 -18.62 -8.00
CA GLN A 57 11.28 -17.37 -8.42
C GLN A 57 10.23 -16.37 -8.88
N GLU A 58 9.34 -16.78 -9.80
CA GLU A 58 8.25 -15.93 -10.28
C GLU A 58 7.34 -15.48 -9.13
N ALA A 59 6.97 -16.37 -8.22
CA ALA A 59 6.14 -16.04 -7.07
C ALA A 59 6.79 -14.99 -6.13
N ARG A 60 8.12 -14.95 -6.05
CA ARG A 60 8.84 -13.92 -5.27
C ARG A 60 8.83 -12.57 -5.96
N ASP A 61 8.85 -12.58 -7.28
CA ASP A 61 8.82 -11.37 -8.11
C ASP A 61 7.39 -10.85 -8.34
N MET A 62 6.37 -11.66 -8.01
CA MET A 62 4.96 -11.26 -8.07
C MET A 62 4.54 -10.29 -6.97
N ASP A 63 3.74 -9.30 -7.38
CA ASP A 63 3.08 -8.37 -6.46
C ASP A 63 2.19 -9.10 -5.44
N HIS A 64 2.18 -8.59 -4.21
CA HIS A 64 1.45 -9.20 -3.10
C HIS A 64 -0.07 -9.15 -3.31
N LEU A 65 -0.60 -8.10 -3.96
CA LEU A 65 -2.04 -8.00 -4.24
C LEU A 65 -2.44 -9.00 -5.33
N GLN A 66 -1.61 -9.21 -6.34
CA GLN A 66 -1.87 -10.21 -7.38
C GLN A 66 -1.94 -11.63 -6.79
N ARG A 67 -1.00 -11.97 -5.89
CA ARG A 67 -1.03 -13.26 -5.17
C ARG A 67 -2.30 -13.42 -4.33
N GLY A 68 -2.67 -12.39 -3.57
CA GLY A 68 -3.92 -12.39 -2.80
C GLY A 68 -5.18 -12.50 -3.66
N LEU A 69 -5.20 -11.89 -4.85
CA LEU A 69 -6.31 -11.99 -5.79
C LEU A 69 -6.52 -13.42 -6.28
N LEU A 70 -5.45 -14.12 -6.65
CA LEU A 70 -5.53 -15.51 -7.11
C LEU A 70 -6.12 -16.43 -6.04
N GLU A 71 -5.63 -16.34 -4.82
CA GLU A 71 -6.14 -17.14 -3.69
C GLU A 71 -7.59 -16.81 -3.36
N THR A 72 -7.94 -15.53 -3.33
CA THR A 72 -9.30 -15.09 -3.01
C THR A 72 -10.28 -15.54 -4.08
N THR A 73 -9.89 -15.45 -5.35
CA THR A 73 -10.71 -15.91 -6.48
C THR A 73 -10.92 -17.41 -6.40
N TYR A 74 -9.86 -18.19 -6.15
CA TYR A 74 -9.98 -19.63 -5.98
C TYR A 74 -10.92 -19.99 -4.84
N ARG A 75 -10.75 -19.39 -3.66
CA ARG A 75 -11.65 -19.61 -2.50
C ARG A 75 -13.10 -19.25 -2.82
N ALA A 76 -13.33 -18.18 -3.59
CA ALA A 76 -14.67 -17.81 -4.01
C ALA A 76 -15.30 -18.85 -4.95
N LEU A 77 -14.51 -19.41 -5.88
CA LEU A 77 -14.95 -20.48 -6.77
C LEU A 77 -15.24 -21.78 -5.99
N GLU A 78 -14.35 -22.17 -5.07
CA GLU A 78 -14.58 -23.32 -4.18
C GLU A 78 -15.85 -23.16 -3.35
N ASN A 79 -16.06 -21.98 -2.77
CA ASN A 79 -17.28 -21.67 -2.03
C ASN A 79 -18.54 -21.75 -2.91
N ALA A 80 -18.41 -21.51 -4.22
CA ALA A 80 -19.50 -21.66 -5.18
C ALA A 80 -19.69 -23.12 -5.67
N GLY A 81 -18.83 -24.06 -5.25
CA GLY A 81 -18.84 -25.44 -5.71
C GLY A 81 -18.28 -25.64 -7.12
N LEU A 82 -17.54 -24.64 -7.63
CA LEU A 82 -16.90 -24.69 -8.94
C LEU A 82 -15.44 -25.09 -8.78
N SER A 83 -15.03 -26.16 -9.46
CA SER A 83 -13.64 -26.57 -9.55
C SER A 83 -12.94 -25.86 -10.71
N LEU A 84 -11.61 -25.77 -10.65
CA LEU A 84 -10.82 -25.11 -11.69
C LEU A 84 -11.03 -25.80 -13.05
N GLU A 85 -11.12 -27.13 -13.08
CA GLU A 85 -11.38 -27.86 -14.31
C GLU A 85 -12.73 -27.52 -14.95
N MET A 86 -13.75 -27.21 -14.15
CA MET A 86 -15.05 -26.81 -14.68
C MET A 86 -15.02 -25.42 -15.32
N VAL A 87 -14.27 -24.47 -14.73
CA VAL A 87 -14.18 -23.10 -15.26
C VAL A 87 -13.39 -23.06 -16.58
N VAL A 88 -12.34 -23.87 -16.71
CA VAL A 88 -11.50 -23.91 -17.93
C VAL A 88 -12.22 -24.55 -19.11
N LEU A 89 -13.23 -25.39 -18.87
CA LEU A 89 -14.02 -26.01 -19.95
C LEU A 89 -15.04 -25.07 -20.60
N GLU A 90 -15.31 -23.90 -20.00
CA GLU A 90 -16.23 -22.90 -20.56
C GLU A 90 -15.52 -21.69 -21.23
N ILE A 91 -14.18 -21.69 -21.30
CA ILE A 91 -13.37 -20.65 -21.95
C ILE A 91 -12.83 -21.18 -23.29
#